data_AF-A0A1T0CM80-F1
#
_entry.id   AF-A0A1T0CM80-F1
#
_cell.length_a   1.000
_cell.length_b   1.000
_cell.length_c   1.000
_cell.angle_alpha   90.00
_cell.angle_beta   90.00
_cell.angle_gamma   90.00
#
_symmetry.space_group_name_H-M   'P 1'
#
loop_
_entity.id
_entity.type
_entity.pdbx_description
1 polymer ?
#
loop_
_entity_poly.entity_id
_entity_poly.type
_entity_poly.pdbx_seq_one_letter_code
_entity_poly.pdbx_strand_id
1 'polypeptide(L)'
;MVKSLFLQGDVLKTKSYLNCPIQLPEIFRTIENYHNFIFCDKVGHLVLRIDKSYIRQLFDTWLKNNSFKNIKSLSIRGVEGLDDLSIFSNKKYFGSLIELAIDETLDKSVVHDLKIKNPNLIIRLY
;
A
#
# COMPACT_ATOMS: atom_id res chain seq x y z
N MET A 1 -15.26 -14.70 7.36
CA MET A 1 -14.07 -14.35 8.16
C MET A 1 -13.27 -13.29 7.42
N VAL A 2 -13.13 -12.12 8.03
CA VAL A 2 -12.34 -10.99 7.49
C VAL A 2 -10.87 -11.27 7.85
N LYS A 3 -9.98 -11.26 6.86
CA LYS A 3 -8.53 -11.35 7.09
C LYS A 3 -7.91 -10.01 6.68
N SER A 4 -7.82 -9.11 7.65
CA SER A 4 -6.97 -7.94 7.58
C SER A 4 -5.51 -8.41 7.55
N LEU A 5 -4.83 -8.25 6.42
CA LEU A 5 -3.41 -8.55 6.30
C LEU A 5 -2.62 -7.42 7.00
N PHE A 6 -2.33 -7.58 8.29
CA PHE A 6 -1.45 -6.68 9.03
C PHE A 6 0.01 -7.07 8.77
N LEU A 7 0.66 -6.42 7.82
CA LEU A 7 2.12 -6.49 7.65
C LEU A 7 2.75 -5.41 8.53
N GLN A 8 3.22 -5.80 9.73
CA GLN A 8 3.89 -4.91 10.67
C GLN A 8 5.38 -5.27 10.79
N GLY A 9 6.28 -4.33 10.52
CA GLY A 9 7.73 -4.50 10.68
C GLY A 9 8.47 -4.97 9.41
N ASP A 10 9.75 -5.29 9.57
CA ASP A 10 10.67 -5.80 8.54
C ASP A 10 10.39 -7.28 8.20
N VAL A 11 9.11 -7.66 8.06
CA VAL A 11 8.64 -9.04 7.82
C VAL A 11 9.21 -9.63 6.52
N LEU A 12 9.65 -8.78 5.59
CA LEU A 12 10.30 -9.18 4.34
C LEU A 12 11.84 -9.16 4.41
N LYS A 13 12.45 -8.73 5.51
CA LYS A 13 13.92 -8.73 5.69
C LYS A 13 14.44 -9.92 6.49
N THR A 14 13.60 -10.63 7.23
CA THR A 14 14.01 -11.84 7.94
C THR A 14 13.96 -13.05 7.00
N LYS A 15 15.12 -13.61 6.65
CA LYS A 15 15.21 -14.81 5.80
C LYS A 15 14.53 -16.07 6.38
N SER A 16 14.03 -16.01 7.62
CA SER A 16 13.42 -17.15 8.30
C SER A 16 11.91 -16.96 8.44
N TYR A 17 11.16 -17.75 7.66
CA TYR A 17 9.71 -17.89 7.74
C TYR A 17 9.22 -18.39 9.12
N LEU A 18 10.11 -18.94 9.95
CA LEU A 18 9.82 -19.42 11.31
C LEU A 18 9.49 -18.29 12.30
N ASN A 19 9.93 -17.06 12.01
CA ASN A 19 9.66 -15.88 12.84
C ASN A 19 8.61 -14.94 12.22
N CYS A 20 7.91 -15.39 11.17
CA CYS A 20 6.87 -14.61 10.55
C CYS A 20 5.61 -14.63 11.44
N PRO A 21 5.03 -13.47 11.80
CA PRO A 21 3.79 -13.42 12.59
C PRO A 21 2.57 -13.97 11.82
N ILE A 22 2.74 -14.26 10.52
CA ILE A 22 1.73 -14.84 9.65
C ILE A 22 1.93 -16.36 9.62
N GLN A 23 0.85 -17.12 9.80
CA GLN A 23 0.93 -18.58 9.73
C GLN A 23 1.41 -19.04 8.35
N LEU A 24 2.31 -20.03 8.30
CA LEU A 24 2.93 -20.51 7.06
C LEU A 24 1.93 -20.74 5.90
N PRO A 25 0.78 -21.41 6.11
CA PRO A 25 -0.22 -21.61 5.06
C PRO A 25 -0.81 -20.29 4.53
N GLU A 26 -0.94 -19.28 5.39
CA GLU A 26 -1.36 -17.94 4.95
C GLU A 26 -0.28 -17.23 4.15
N ILE A 27 1.00 -17.44 4.46
CA ILE A 27 2.12 -16.91 3.66
C ILE A 27 2.06 -17.48 2.25
N PHE A 28 2.01 -18.81 2.11
CA PHE A 28 1.92 -19.46 0.81
C PHE A 28 0.66 -19.03 0.06
N ARG A 29 -0.50 -19.01 0.71
CA ARG A 29 -1.74 -18.52 0.10
C ARG A 29 -1.66 -17.06 -0.33
N THR A 30 -0.95 -16.21 0.41
CA THR A 30 -0.73 -14.79 0.07
C THR A 30 0.21 -14.67 -1.13
N ILE A 31 1.29 -15.45 -1.18
CA ILE A 31 2.23 -15.50 -2.32
C ILE A 31 1.58 -16.10 -3.56
N GLU A 32 0.70 -17.09 -3.41
CA GLU A 32 0.02 -17.71 -4.54
C GLU A 32 -1.09 -16.82 -5.09
N ASN A 33 -1.67 -15.92 -4.28
CA ASN A 33 -2.83 -15.13 -4.69
C ASN A 33 -2.57 -13.62 -4.70
N TYR A 34 -1.33 -13.15 -4.54
CA TYR A 34 -1.08 -11.69 -4.45
C TYR A 34 -1.51 -10.95 -5.71
N HIS A 35 -1.43 -11.64 -6.85
CA HIS A 35 -1.86 -11.17 -8.16
C HIS A 35 -3.39 -11.14 -8.34
N ASN A 36 -4.18 -11.54 -7.35
CA ASN A 36 -5.65 -11.49 -7.38
C ASN A 36 -6.23 -10.66 -6.22
N PHE A 37 -5.39 -10.01 -5.41
CA PHE A 37 -5.91 -9.22 -4.28
C PHE A 37 -6.76 -8.06 -4.78
N ILE A 38 -7.99 -7.96 -4.29
CA ILE A 38 -8.83 -6.77 -4.40
C ILE A 38 -9.06 -6.28 -2.97
N PHE A 39 -8.66 -5.05 -2.66
CA PHE A 39 -8.85 -4.48 -1.33
C PHE A 39 -10.30 -3.98 -1.22
N CYS A 40 -11.18 -4.84 -0.69
CA CYS A 40 -12.62 -4.61 -0.73
C CYS A 40 -13.13 -3.84 0.52
N ASP A 41 -13.75 -2.70 0.26
CA ASP A 41 -14.72 -1.81 0.95
C ASP A 41 -15.12 -1.94 2.43
N LYS A 42 -14.96 -3.09 3.11
CA LYS A 42 -15.58 -3.26 4.45
C LYS A 42 -14.94 -2.41 5.54
N VAL A 43 -13.73 -1.93 5.31
CA VAL A 43 -13.04 -0.98 6.18
C VAL A 43 -12.40 -0.01 5.21
N GLY A 44 -12.91 1.21 5.09
CA GLY A 44 -12.43 2.22 4.14
C GLY A 44 -10.97 2.66 4.34
N HIS A 45 -10.19 1.96 5.16
CA HIS A 45 -8.80 2.22 5.48
C HIS A 45 -7.94 0.98 5.19
N LEU A 46 -6.89 1.17 4.38
CA LEU A 46 -5.91 0.15 4.01
C LEU A 46 -4.53 0.56 4.53
N VAL A 47 -3.78 -0.38 5.10
CA VAL A 47 -2.39 -0.15 5.55
C VAL A 47 -1.44 -1.05 4.76
N LEU A 48 -0.49 -0.44 4.06
CA LEU A 48 0.55 -1.10 3.27
C LEU A 48 1.94 -0.67 3.76
N ARG A 49 2.63 -1.55 4.49
CA ARG A 49 4.02 -1.31 4.90
C ARG A 49 4.95 -2.11 4.01
N ILE A 50 5.37 -1.52 2.90
CA ILE A 50 6.16 -2.18 1.85
C ILE A 50 7.51 -1.48 1.75
N ASP A 51 8.59 -2.25 1.58
CA ASP A 51 9.90 -1.68 1.30
C ASP A 51 9.91 -1.06 -0.11
N LYS A 52 10.56 0.09 -0.26
CA LYS A 52 10.66 0.83 -1.53
C LYS A 52 11.19 -0.02 -2.69
N SER A 53 12.01 -1.03 -2.40
CA SER A 53 12.61 -1.90 -3.43
C SER A 53 11.58 -2.83 -4.09
N TYR A 54 10.47 -3.11 -3.41
CA TYR A 54 9.44 -4.05 -3.88
C TYR A 54 8.11 -3.37 -4.22
N ILE A 55 7.90 -2.14 -3.75
CA ILE A 55 6.61 -1.48 -3.85
C ILE A 55 6.12 -1.37 -5.28
N ARG A 56 6.99 -1.00 -6.22
CA ARG A 56 6.63 -0.75 -7.62
C ARG A 56 5.93 -1.95 -8.27
N GLN A 57 6.58 -3.12 -8.21
CA GLN A 57 6.06 -4.33 -8.83
C GLN A 57 4.72 -4.77 -8.23
N LEU A 58 4.59 -4.68 -6.91
CA LEU A 58 3.35 -5.01 -6.19
C LEU A 58 2.24 -4.02 -6.53
N PHE A 59 2.56 -2.73 -6.52
CA PHE A 59 1.62 -1.66 -6.83
C PHE A 59 1.08 -1.79 -8.25
N ASP A 60 1.94 -2.00 -9.25
CA ASP A 60 1.54 -2.22 -10.64
C ASP A 60 0.60 -3.41 -10.81
N THR A 61 0.88 -4.51 -10.09
CA THR A 61 0.04 -5.71 -10.12
C THR A 61 -1.35 -5.41 -9.56
N TRP A 62 -1.43 -4.70 -8.43
CA TRP A 62 -2.70 -4.33 -7.81
C TRP A 62 -3.47 -3.27 -8.61
N LEU A 63 -2.78 -2.33 -9.26
CA LEU A 63 -3.42 -1.37 -10.16
C LEU A 63 -4.12 -2.08 -11.34
N LYS A 64 -3.48 -3.10 -11.94
CA LYS A 64 -4.07 -3.91 -13.03
C LYS A 64 -5.36 -4.62 -12.60
N ASN A 65 -5.47 -4.99 -11.33
CA ASN A 65 -6.63 -5.68 -10.78
C ASN A 65 -7.72 -4.74 -10.25
N ASN A 66 -7.55 -3.42 -10.41
CA ASN A 66 -8.41 -2.41 -9.80
C ASN A 66 -8.53 -2.57 -8.26
N SER A 67 -7.47 -3.07 -7.61
CA SER A 67 -7.50 -3.44 -6.20
C SER A 67 -7.83 -2.29 -5.26
N PHE A 68 -7.58 -1.05 -5.69
CA PHE A 68 -7.70 0.15 -4.87
C PHE A 68 -8.99 0.96 -5.10
N LYS A 69 -9.86 0.51 -6.02
CA LYS A 69 -10.96 1.33 -6.55
C LYS A 69 -11.83 1.96 -5.47
N ASN A 70 -12.10 1.22 -4.40
CA ASN A 70 -13.01 1.62 -3.32
C ASN A 70 -12.28 2.03 -2.02
N ILE A 71 -10.95 2.08 -2.02
CA ILE A 71 -10.18 2.48 -0.84
C ILE A 71 -10.35 3.98 -0.60
N LYS A 72 -10.78 4.37 0.61
CA LYS A 72 -10.99 5.77 1.00
C LYS A 72 -9.79 6.40 1.70
N SER A 73 -9.08 5.61 2.50
CA SER A 73 -7.86 5.99 3.20
C SER A 73 -6.79 4.93 3.00
N LEU A 74 -5.59 5.35 2.64
CA LEU A 74 -4.43 4.48 2.43
C LEU A 74 -3.28 4.97 3.30
N SER A 75 -2.86 4.17 4.27
CA SER A 75 -1.57 4.31 4.94
C SER A 75 -0.54 3.50 4.16
N ILE A 76 0.53 4.13 3.70
CA ILE A 76 1.53 3.48 2.87
C ILE A 76 2.95 3.87 3.28
N ARG A 77 3.85 2.88 3.22
CA ARG A 77 5.31 3.06 3.35
C ARG A 77 5.98 2.63 2.06
N GLY A 78 7.13 3.23 1.75
CA GLY A 78 7.94 2.91 0.58
C GLY A 78 7.55 3.66 -0.70
N VAL A 79 6.66 4.66 -0.63
CA VAL A 79 6.16 5.41 -1.79
C VAL A 79 7.25 6.06 -2.64
N GLU A 80 8.42 6.32 -2.07
CA GLU A 80 9.61 6.80 -2.76
C GLU A 80 10.16 5.81 -3.81
N GLY A 81 9.73 4.56 -3.76
CA GLY A 81 10.03 3.55 -4.79
C GLY A 81 9.09 3.55 -5.99
N LEU A 82 8.06 4.42 -6.02
CA LEU A 82 7.14 4.56 -7.14
C LEU A 82 7.66 5.57 -8.16
N ASP A 83 7.49 5.27 -9.45
CA ASP A 83 7.95 6.16 -10.53
C ASP A 83 7.09 7.44 -10.64
N ASP A 84 5.79 7.33 -10.34
CA ASP A 84 4.83 8.42 -10.49
C ASP A 84 3.93 8.55 -9.25
N LEU A 85 4.17 9.61 -8.48
CA LEU A 85 3.42 9.94 -7.28
C LEU A 85 2.06 10.58 -7.58
N SER A 86 1.77 10.99 -8.82
CA SER A 86 0.44 11.49 -9.21
C SER A 86 -0.62 10.38 -9.30
N ILE A 87 -0.18 9.12 -9.26
CA ILE A 87 -1.04 7.93 -9.35
C ILE A 87 -2.17 7.94 -8.32
N PHE A 88 -1.96 8.50 -7.13
CA PHE A 88 -2.96 8.52 -6.07
C PHE A 88 -4.17 9.42 -6.40
N SER A 89 -4.02 10.37 -7.32
CA SER A 89 -5.12 11.20 -7.84
C SER A 89 -5.85 10.55 -9.02
N ASN A 90 -5.34 9.44 -9.54
CA ASN A 90 -5.92 8.78 -10.70
C ASN A 90 -7.23 8.05 -10.33
N LYS A 91 -8.37 8.63 -10.69
CA LYS A 91 -9.71 8.09 -10.38
C LYS A 91 -10.06 6.78 -11.07
N LYS A 92 -9.30 6.36 -12.09
CA LYS A 92 -9.42 5.01 -12.66
C LYS A 92 -9.04 3.94 -11.62
N TYR A 93 -7.97 4.19 -10.87
CA TYR A 93 -7.42 3.25 -9.89
C TYR A 93 -7.88 3.55 -8.46
N PHE A 94 -8.00 4.83 -8.12
CA PHE A 94 -8.35 5.35 -6.80
C PHE A 94 -9.65 6.14 -6.87
N GLY A 95 -10.75 5.45 -7.17
CA GLY A 95 -12.07 6.07 -7.33
C GLY A 95 -12.56 6.77 -6.06
N SER A 96 -12.31 6.16 -4.90
CA SER A 96 -12.81 6.64 -3.61
C SER A 96 -11.75 7.23 -2.68
N LEU A 97 -10.48 7.32 -3.09
CA LEU A 97 -9.40 7.76 -2.21
C LEU A 97 -9.54 9.25 -1.86
N ILE A 98 -9.49 9.52 -0.56
CA ILE A 98 -9.61 10.85 0.06
C ILE A 98 -8.38 11.13 0.92
N GLU A 99 -7.81 10.11 1.58
CA GLU A 99 -6.70 10.28 2.51
C GLU A 99 -5.53 9.37 2.15
N LEU A 100 -4.32 9.93 2.20
CA LEU A 100 -3.05 9.21 2.09
C LEU A 100 -2.23 9.51 3.34
N ALA A 101 -1.99 8.50 4.17
CA ALA A 101 -1.09 8.58 5.31
C ALA A 101 0.28 8.03 4.90
N ILE A 102 1.35 8.80 5.09
CA ILE A 102 2.73 8.44 4.74
C ILE A 102 3.65 8.58 5.95
N ASP A 103 4.72 7.80 5.96
CA ASP A 103 5.73 7.77 7.04
C ASP A 103 6.37 9.16 7.22
N GLU A 104 6.39 9.68 8.45
CA GLU A 104 6.98 11.00 8.75
C GLU A 104 8.50 11.08 8.47
N THR A 105 9.17 9.93 8.40
CA THR A 105 10.60 9.84 8.11
C THR A 105 10.93 9.98 6.62
N LEU A 106 9.92 10.06 5.75
CA LEU A 106 10.09 10.25 4.31
C LEU A 106 10.76 11.58 4.00
N ASP A 107 11.60 11.60 2.95
CA ASP A 107 12.26 12.84 2.52
C ASP A 107 11.23 13.95 2.26
N LYS A 108 11.50 15.14 2.80
CA LYS A 108 10.60 16.30 2.72
C LYS A 108 10.29 16.69 1.27
N SER A 109 11.24 16.48 0.35
CA SER A 109 11.04 16.74 -1.08
C SER A 109 10.00 15.80 -1.69
N VAL A 110 9.99 14.53 -1.29
CA VAL A 110 8.99 13.53 -1.73
C VAL A 110 7.62 13.85 -1.12
N VAL A 111 7.56 14.21 0.16
CA VAL A 111 6.32 14.66 0.81
C VAL A 111 5.73 15.88 0.10
N HIS A 112 6.58 16.83 -0.27
CA HIS A 112 6.19 18.03 -0.99
C HIS A 112 5.66 17.70 -2.40
N ASP A 113 6.36 16.82 -3.14
CA ASP A 113 5.94 16.37 -4.47
C ASP A 113 4.59 15.64 -4.42
N LEU A 114 4.37 14.78 -3.41
CA LEU A 114 3.07 14.13 -3.17
C LEU A 114 1.95 15.15 -3.00
N LYS A 115 2.17 16.21 -2.21
CA LYS A 115 1.17 17.27 -1.98
C LYS A 115 0.85 18.06 -3.24
N ILE A 116 1.87 18.40 -4.04
CA ILE A 116 1.66 19.13 -5.30
C ILE A 116 0.92 18.29 -6.32
N LYS A 117 1.34 17.02 -6.50
CA LYS A 117 0.76 16.12 -7.51
C LYS A 117 -0.63 15.63 -7.14
N ASN A 118 -1.03 15.73 -5.86
CA ASN A 118 -2.29 15.23 -5.36
C ASN A 118 -3.07 16.28 -4.54
N PRO A 119 -3.46 17.42 -5.15
CA PRO A 119 -3.99 18.58 -4.42
C PRO A 119 -5.34 18.31 -3.73
N ASN A 120 -6.08 17.28 -4.19
CA ASN A 120 -7.40 16.93 -3.65
C ASN A 120 -7.34 15.82 -2.59
N LEU A 121 -6.14 15.33 -2.23
CA LEU A 121 -5.95 14.31 -1.22
C LEU A 121 -5.49 14.92 0.10
N ILE A 122 -6.08 14.45 1.19
CA ILE A 122 -5.59 14.75 2.53
C ILE A 122 -4.33 13.92 2.76
N ILE A 123 -3.17 14.58 2.80
CA ILE A 123 -1.90 13.91 3.11
C ILE A 123 -1.57 14.09 4.59
N ARG A 124 -1.56 12.96 5.33
CA ARG A 124 -1.19 12.90 6.74
C ARG A 124 0.18 12.25 6.91
N LEU A 125 0.95 12.74 7.88
CA LEU A 125 2.17 12.09 8.32
C LEU A 125 1.86 11.26 9.57
N TYR A 126 2.46 10.08 9.70
CA TYR A 126 2.30 9.19 10.86
C TYR A 126 3.64 8.60 11.32
#